data_AF-A8P0Y7-F1
#
_entry.id   AF-A8P0Y7-F1
#
_cell.length_a   1.000
_cell.length_b   1.000
_cell.length_c   1.000
_cell.angle_alpha   90.00
_cell.angle_beta   90.00
_cell.angle_gamma   90.00
#
_symmetry.space_group_name_H-M   'P 1'
#
loop_
_entity.id
_entity.type
_entity.pdbx_description
1 polymer ?
#
loop_
_entity_poly.entity_id
_entity_poly.type
_entity_poly.pdbx_seq_one_letter_code
_entity_poly.pdbx_strand_id
1 'polypeptide(L)'
;MESADFSPTSVLYSPPGAIPDRVEMAPPSPARCMEGSSSDDGGDAYEPQDNTHSYVQIAIEVTFPNLDQAFLDDAFAHALRWQEENPIDPTFQDKDDQLLAAFASIFYRTPLSQSTLPGQGLPPFSDAATACLKIRGPLWMEVVSIDDLGVSAFQLERVRLERRRYILDRVSQAARERKVFSRDESAAIRATLPKYPRKTLQLRLTDGSQEIDAFEINGPLPHISLDETFIGHKIRLENFHIISGKAYIMPCNIAEVGGPPPELWDGMHTVTLHTRMEREVQLCQELGVDLQDLYDLSGLWGPNRETTAQY
;
A
#
# COMPACT_ATOMS: atom_id res chain seq x y z
N MET A 1 -53.75 25.16 -15.40
CA MET A 1 -53.83 25.03 -13.93
C MET A 1 -53.86 23.54 -13.65
N GLU A 2 -52.71 22.98 -13.33
CA GLU A 2 -52.58 21.68 -12.66
C GLU A 2 -51.18 21.66 -12.05
N SER A 3 -51.13 21.87 -10.74
CA SER A 3 -49.92 21.87 -9.92
C SER A 3 -49.76 20.48 -9.32
N ALA A 4 -48.72 19.76 -9.74
CA ALA A 4 -48.33 18.50 -9.12
C ALA A 4 -47.31 18.78 -8.02
N ASP A 5 -47.76 18.70 -6.77
CA ASP A 5 -46.92 18.75 -5.57
C ASP A 5 -46.08 17.47 -5.47
N PHE A 6 -44.77 17.60 -5.59
CA PHE A 6 -43.81 16.55 -5.24
C PHE A 6 -43.33 16.75 -3.81
N SER A 7 -43.82 15.91 -2.90
CA SER A 7 -43.30 15.81 -1.54
C SER A 7 -42.07 14.90 -1.52
N PRO A 8 -40.92 15.32 -0.96
CA PRO A 8 -39.74 14.48 -0.89
C PRO A 8 -39.95 13.36 0.14
N THR A 9 -39.68 12.13 -0.28
CA THR A 9 -39.72 10.93 0.57
C THR A 9 -38.41 10.87 1.35
N SER A 10 -38.45 11.16 2.64
CA SER A 10 -37.30 11.00 3.54
C SER A 10 -36.98 9.52 3.73
N VAL A 11 -35.83 9.07 3.23
CA VAL A 11 -35.28 7.75 3.51
C VAL A 11 -34.65 7.80 4.91
N LEU A 12 -35.28 7.13 5.87
CA LEU A 12 -34.75 6.98 7.23
C LEU A 12 -33.56 6.03 7.21
N TYR A 13 -32.35 6.58 7.32
CA TYR A 13 -31.15 5.82 7.65
C TYR A 13 -31.27 5.29 9.09
N SER A 14 -31.20 3.97 9.25
CA SER A 14 -31.01 3.37 10.57
C SER A 14 -29.53 3.50 10.95
N PRO A 15 -29.19 3.94 12.18
CA PRO A 15 -27.80 4.04 12.60
C PRO A 15 -27.16 2.64 12.69
N PRO A 16 -25.85 2.50 12.40
CA PRO A 16 -25.14 1.25 12.58
C PRO A 16 -25.16 0.84 14.05
N GLY A 17 -25.40 -0.45 14.30
CA GLY A 17 -25.44 -1.03 15.65
C GLY A 17 -24.15 -0.77 16.41
N ALA A 18 -24.29 -0.45 17.70
CA ALA A 18 -23.16 -0.21 18.59
C ALA A 18 -22.19 -1.41 18.59
N ILE A 19 -20.91 -1.13 18.32
CA ILE A 19 -19.82 -2.08 18.46
C ILE A 19 -19.67 -2.40 19.96
N PRO A 20 -19.54 -3.67 20.39
CA PRO A 20 -19.32 -3.99 21.79
C PRO A 20 -17.98 -3.43 22.28
N ASP A 21 -18.04 -2.56 23.29
CA ASP A 21 -16.92 -1.81 23.89
C ASP A 21 -15.80 -2.65 24.54
N ARG A 22 -15.83 -3.98 24.42
CA ARG A 22 -14.88 -4.82 25.13
C ARG A 22 -14.77 -6.22 24.53
N VAL A 23 -13.71 -6.44 23.74
CA VAL A 23 -13.22 -7.79 23.49
C VAL A 23 -12.43 -8.21 24.73
N GLU A 24 -13.05 -9.00 25.61
CA GLU A 24 -12.31 -9.68 26.68
C GLU A 24 -11.35 -10.69 26.05
N MET A 25 -10.06 -10.32 26.03
CA MET A 25 -8.97 -11.21 25.66
C MET A 25 -8.84 -12.27 26.75
N ALA A 26 -9.14 -13.54 26.41
CA ALA A 26 -8.88 -14.66 27.30
C ALA A 26 -7.37 -14.74 27.61
N PRO A 27 -6.95 -14.94 28.87
CA PRO A 27 -5.55 -15.00 29.22
C PRO A 27 -4.88 -16.21 28.52
N PRO A 28 -3.61 -16.06 28.10
CA PRO A 28 -2.87 -17.15 27.46
C PRO A 28 -2.76 -18.32 28.43
N SER A 29 -3.14 -19.52 27.97
CA SER A 29 -2.97 -20.75 28.73
C SER A 29 -1.48 -20.98 28.99
N PRO A 30 -1.07 -21.31 30.24
CA PRO A 30 0.33 -21.52 30.56
C PRO A 30 0.86 -22.74 29.80
N ALA A 31 1.94 -22.54 29.03
CA ALA A 31 2.65 -23.59 28.33
C ALA A 31 3.12 -24.65 29.33
N ARG A 32 2.64 -25.88 29.15
CA ARG A 32 2.98 -27.03 30.00
C ARG A 32 4.31 -27.59 29.50
N CYS A 33 5.41 -27.27 30.18
CA CYS A 33 6.69 -27.92 29.95
C CYS A 33 6.58 -29.40 30.33
N MET A 34 6.50 -30.28 29.34
CA MET A 34 6.63 -31.72 29.52
C MET A 34 8.11 -32.08 29.47
N GLU A 35 8.69 -32.37 30.63
CA GLU A 35 9.98 -33.06 30.72
C GLU A 35 9.78 -34.57 30.51
N GLY A 36 10.58 -35.12 29.59
CA GLY A 36 11.16 -36.46 29.67
C GLY A 36 10.28 -37.67 29.33
N SER A 37 10.67 -38.43 28.30
CA SER A 37 11.18 -39.81 28.47
C SER A 37 11.47 -40.46 27.11
N SER A 38 12.67 -41.04 27.02
CA SER A 38 13.13 -41.87 25.91
C SER A 38 12.57 -43.28 26.04
N SER A 39 11.86 -43.76 25.02
CA SER A 39 11.67 -45.20 24.81
C SER A 39 11.43 -45.51 23.33
N ASP A 40 12.14 -46.54 22.90
CA ASP A 40 12.24 -47.15 21.58
C ASP A 40 10.92 -47.57 20.92
N ASP A 41 11.00 -47.56 19.59
CA ASP A 41 10.43 -48.49 18.60
C ASP A 41 8.90 -48.56 18.42
N GLY A 42 8.46 -48.25 17.20
CA GLY A 42 7.07 -48.31 16.78
C GLY A 42 6.77 -47.30 15.69
N GLY A 43 6.95 -47.71 14.43
CA GLY A 43 6.62 -46.90 13.26
C GLY A 43 5.12 -46.70 13.13
N ASP A 44 4.62 -45.60 13.68
CA ASP A 44 3.29 -45.08 13.41
C ASP A 44 3.38 -43.85 12.52
N ALA A 45 2.51 -43.84 11.50
CA ALA A 45 2.39 -42.76 10.54
C ALA A 45 2.14 -41.44 11.27
N TYR A 46 3.14 -40.55 11.21
CA TYR A 46 3.06 -39.19 11.75
C TYR A 46 1.99 -38.42 10.97
N GLU A 47 0.75 -38.41 11.47
CA GLU A 47 -0.22 -37.38 11.08
C GLU A 47 0.35 -36.04 11.56
N PRO A 48 0.59 -35.07 10.66
CA PRO A 48 1.06 -33.77 11.08
C PRO A 48 -0.01 -33.12 11.96
N GLN A 49 0.27 -33.02 13.26
CA GLN A 49 -0.53 -32.21 14.16
C GLN A 49 -0.49 -30.78 13.62
N ASP A 50 -1.64 -30.32 13.16
CA ASP A 50 -1.89 -28.96 12.74
C ASP A 50 -1.74 -28.07 13.99
N ASN A 51 -0.51 -27.66 14.27
CA ASN A 51 -0.18 -26.64 15.25
C ASN A 51 -0.65 -25.31 14.68
N THR A 52 -1.97 -25.13 14.62
CA THR A 52 -2.61 -23.85 14.34
C THR A 52 -2.19 -22.89 15.45
N HIS A 53 -1.12 -22.15 15.21
CA HIS A 53 -0.85 -20.90 15.91
C HIS A 53 -2.16 -20.12 15.92
N SER A 54 -2.65 -19.77 17.10
CA SER A 54 -3.95 -19.14 17.29
C SER A 54 -3.91 -17.70 16.77
N TYR A 55 -4.10 -17.53 15.47
CA TYR A 55 -4.27 -16.21 14.86
C TYR A 55 -5.65 -15.67 15.26
N VAL A 56 -5.70 -14.43 15.74
CA VAL A 56 -6.97 -13.71 15.85
C VAL A 56 -7.38 -13.29 14.44
N GLN A 57 -8.42 -13.93 13.91
CA GLN A 57 -8.99 -13.54 12.63
C GLN A 57 -9.94 -12.38 12.84
N ILE A 58 -9.66 -11.23 12.22
CA ILE A 58 -10.55 -10.09 12.22
C ILE A 58 -11.18 -9.99 10.83
N ALA A 59 -12.46 -10.36 10.76
CA ALA A 59 -13.27 -10.07 9.60
C ALA A 59 -13.64 -8.58 9.66
N ILE A 60 -13.16 -7.81 8.69
CA ILE A 60 -13.56 -6.42 8.49
C ILE A 60 -14.49 -6.44 7.27
N GLU A 61 -15.79 -6.44 7.50
CA GLU A 61 -16.78 -6.34 6.42
C GLU A 61 -16.94 -4.87 6.04
N VAL A 62 -16.01 -4.34 5.24
CA VAL A 62 -16.02 -2.93 4.82
C VAL A 62 -15.95 -2.88 3.29
N THR A 63 -17.11 -2.74 2.64
CA THR A 63 -17.23 -2.76 1.17
C THR A 63 -16.79 -1.47 0.49
N PHE A 64 -16.70 -0.35 1.22
CA PHE A 64 -16.16 0.94 0.78
C PHE A 64 -15.36 1.55 1.93
N PRO A 65 -14.36 2.43 1.70
CA PRO A 65 -13.76 3.15 2.82
C PRO A 65 -14.89 3.79 3.62
N ASN A 66 -14.81 3.76 4.95
CA ASN A 66 -15.76 4.46 5.81
C ASN A 66 -15.56 5.97 5.59
N LEU A 67 -16.12 6.50 4.50
CA LEU A 67 -15.89 7.86 4.04
C LEU A 67 -16.55 8.85 5.00
N ASP A 68 -15.89 9.97 5.22
CA ASP A 68 -16.44 11.07 5.99
C ASP A 68 -17.62 11.72 5.24
N GLN A 69 -18.70 12.03 5.94
CA GLN A 69 -19.90 12.58 5.32
C GLN A 69 -19.65 13.95 4.70
N ALA A 70 -18.85 14.81 5.35
CA ALA A 70 -18.54 16.13 4.80
C ALA A 70 -17.71 15.99 3.52
N PHE A 71 -16.76 15.05 3.49
CA PHE A 71 -16.05 14.71 2.25
C PHE A 71 -16.99 14.22 1.15
N LEU A 72 -17.94 13.34 1.46
CA LEU A 72 -18.92 12.84 0.48
C LEU A 72 -19.73 13.99 -0.12
N ASP A 73 -20.29 14.84 0.73
CA ASP A 73 -21.12 15.98 0.32
C ASP A 73 -20.34 16.92 -0.61
N ASP A 74 -19.10 17.27 -0.23
CA ASP A 74 -18.22 18.14 -1.01
C ASP A 74 -17.79 17.49 -2.34
N ALA A 75 -17.43 16.21 -2.31
CA ALA A 75 -16.98 15.47 -3.49
C ALA A 75 -18.11 15.29 -4.51
N PHE A 76 -19.33 14.96 -4.05
CA PHE A 76 -20.50 14.89 -4.93
C PHE A 76 -20.88 16.26 -5.50
N ALA A 77 -20.89 17.31 -4.67
CA ALA A 77 -21.18 18.67 -5.15
C ALA A 77 -20.13 19.15 -6.17
N HIS A 78 -18.87 18.74 -6.02
CA HIS A 78 -17.82 19.03 -7.00
C HIS A 78 -17.99 18.20 -8.28
N ALA A 79 -18.26 16.89 -8.17
CA ALA A 79 -18.45 16.02 -9.32
C ALA A 79 -19.67 16.44 -10.17
N LEU A 80 -20.76 16.86 -9.51
CA LEU A 80 -21.96 17.35 -10.19
C LEU A 80 -21.68 18.66 -10.95
N ARG A 81 -21.00 19.63 -10.33
CA ARG A 81 -20.57 20.87 -11.00
C ARG A 81 -19.68 20.58 -12.20
N TRP A 82 -18.72 19.67 -12.05
CA TRP A 82 -17.85 19.25 -13.15
C TRP A 82 -18.66 18.64 -14.30
N GLN A 83 -19.68 17.83 -14.01
CA GLN A 83 -20.57 17.25 -15.02
C GLN A 83 -21.43 18.30 -15.73
N GLU A 84 -21.86 19.36 -15.05
CA GLU A 84 -22.61 20.46 -15.69
C GLU A 84 -21.73 21.28 -16.65
N GLU A 85 -20.45 21.45 -16.32
CA GLU A 85 -19.49 22.22 -17.10
C GLU A 85 -18.86 21.44 -18.25
N ASN A 86 -18.89 20.10 -18.19
CA ASN A 86 -18.26 19.23 -19.18
C ASN A 86 -19.32 18.41 -19.93
N PRO A 87 -19.39 18.48 -21.27
CA PRO A 87 -20.30 17.65 -22.03
C PRO A 87 -20.03 16.16 -21.76
N ILE A 88 -21.08 15.34 -21.88
CA ILE A 88 -20.97 13.89 -21.71
C ILE A 88 -19.95 13.38 -22.71
N ASP A 89 -18.86 12.81 -22.21
CA ASP A 89 -17.86 12.20 -23.06
C ASP A 89 -18.49 10.95 -23.71
N PRO A 90 -18.46 10.83 -25.05
CA PRO A 90 -19.08 9.71 -25.77
C PRO A 90 -18.48 8.34 -25.42
N THR A 91 -17.36 8.30 -24.70
CA THR A 91 -16.76 7.07 -24.18
C THR A 91 -17.54 6.43 -23.03
N PHE A 92 -18.37 7.19 -22.31
CA PHE A 92 -19.21 6.66 -21.23
C PHE A 92 -20.57 6.19 -21.76
N GLN A 93 -21.06 5.07 -21.19
CA GLN A 93 -22.37 4.51 -21.56
C GLN A 93 -23.51 5.33 -20.95
N ASP A 94 -23.31 5.85 -19.74
CA ASP A 94 -24.27 6.68 -19.02
C ASP A 94 -23.62 7.89 -18.32
N LYS A 95 -24.44 8.91 -18.03
CA LYS A 95 -24.12 10.06 -17.18
C LYS A 95 -23.67 9.65 -15.79
N ASP A 96 -24.23 8.58 -15.24
CA ASP A 96 -23.91 8.09 -13.91
C ASP A 96 -22.46 7.55 -13.87
N ASP A 97 -22.00 6.88 -14.93
CA ASP A 97 -20.61 6.41 -15.04
C ASP A 97 -19.63 7.58 -15.05
N GLN A 98 -19.98 8.65 -15.78
CA GLN A 98 -19.15 9.86 -15.84
C GLN A 98 -19.09 10.57 -14.48
N LEU A 99 -20.20 10.64 -13.75
CA LEU A 99 -20.25 11.18 -12.39
C LEU A 99 -19.41 10.35 -11.42
N LEU A 100 -19.53 9.02 -11.48
CA LEU A 100 -18.74 8.10 -10.66
C LEU A 100 -17.24 8.19 -10.97
N ALA A 101 -16.86 8.33 -12.24
CA ALA A 101 -15.48 8.55 -12.64
C ALA A 101 -14.91 9.88 -12.10
N ALA A 102 -15.72 10.95 -12.14
CA ALA A 102 -15.34 12.24 -11.56
C ALA A 102 -15.18 12.15 -10.03
N PHE A 103 -16.13 11.50 -9.34
CA PHE A 103 -16.05 11.24 -7.91
C PHE A 103 -14.81 10.41 -7.54
N ALA A 104 -14.57 9.31 -8.26
CA ALA A 104 -13.41 8.45 -8.05
C ALA A 104 -12.10 9.25 -8.26
N SER A 105 -12.04 10.11 -9.28
CA SER A 105 -10.88 11.00 -9.47
C SER A 105 -10.67 11.96 -8.31
N ILE A 106 -11.72 12.45 -7.65
CA ILE A 106 -11.60 13.29 -6.45
C ILE A 106 -11.07 12.44 -5.30
N PHE A 107 -11.70 11.28 -5.03
CA PHE A 107 -11.28 10.37 -3.98
C PHE A 107 -9.80 9.99 -4.10
N TYR A 108 -9.35 9.57 -5.27
CA TYR A 108 -7.96 9.15 -5.48
C TYR A 108 -6.93 10.28 -5.35
N ARG A 109 -7.35 11.56 -5.39
CA ARG A 109 -6.47 12.73 -5.19
C ARG A 109 -6.52 13.27 -3.76
N THR A 110 -7.55 12.92 -2.99
CA THR A 110 -7.72 13.38 -1.62
C THR A 110 -7.04 12.40 -0.66
N PRO A 111 -6.20 12.87 0.28
CA PRO A 111 -5.61 12.01 1.30
C PRO A 111 -6.68 11.25 2.10
N LEU A 112 -6.39 10.00 2.49
CA LEU A 112 -7.33 9.22 3.32
C LEU A 112 -7.63 9.93 4.64
N SER A 113 -6.65 10.61 5.23
CA SER A 113 -6.82 11.42 6.45
C SER A 113 -7.86 12.54 6.35
N GLN A 114 -8.26 12.91 5.13
CA GLN A 114 -9.29 13.93 4.87
C GLN A 114 -10.58 13.35 4.28
N SER A 115 -10.56 12.09 3.86
CA SER A 115 -11.70 11.46 3.17
C SER A 115 -12.34 10.32 3.96
N THR A 116 -11.67 9.79 4.98
CA THR A 116 -12.17 8.68 5.80
C THR A 116 -12.41 9.08 7.24
N LEU A 117 -13.39 8.44 7.86
CA LEU A 117 -13.67 8.52 9.29
C LEU A 117 -12.49 7.95 10.10
N PRO A 118 -12.02 8.66 11.13
CA PRO A 118 -10.90 8.18 11.92
C PRO A 118 -11.17 6.86 12.64
N GLY A 119 -10.18 5.97 12.66
CA GLY A 119 -10.23 4.71 13.41
C GLY A 119 -11.12 3.62 12.82
N GLN A 120 -11.62 3.81 11.59
CA GLN A 120 -12.52 2.87 10.90
C GLN A 120 -11.81 1.99 9.85
N GLY A 121 -10.48 2.07 9.75
CA GLY A 121 -9.68 1.27 8.83
C GLY A 121 -8.95 0.11 9.53
N LEU A 122 -7.71 0.35 9.94
CA LEU A 122 -6.92 -0.61 10.69
C LEU A 122 -7.44 -0.76 12.13
N PRO A 123 -7.52 -1.99 12.67
CA PRO A 123 -7.86 -2.17 14.07
C PRO A 123 -6.79 -1.52 14.95
N PRO A 124 -7.15 -0.90 16.09
CA PRO A 124 -6.18 -0.31 16.99
C PRO A 124 -5.24 -1.40 17.53
N PHE A 125 -3.94 -1.26 17.27
CA PHE A 125 -2.92 -2.17 17.80
C PHE A 125 -2.42 -1.65 19.14
N SER A 126 -3.01 -2.10 20.25
CA SER A 126 -2.59 -1.68 21.61
C SER A 126 -1.13 -2.04 21.91
N ASP A 127 -0.62 -3.11 21.29
CA ASP A 127 0.78 -3.51 21.30
C ASP A 127 1.17 -4.02 19.91
N ALA A 128 1.65 -3.11 19.06
CA ALA A 128 2.03 -3.43 17.69
C ALA A 128 3.08 -4.56 17.64
N ALA A 129 3.98 -4.69 18.61
CA ALA A 129 5.06 -5.66 18.55
C ALA A 129 4.60 -7.12 18.68
N THR A 130 3.46 -7.36 19.34
CA THR A 130 2.91 -8.71 19.59
C THR A 130 1.67 -9.03 18.75
N ALA A 131 1.15 -8.05 18.00
CA ALA A 131 -0.03 -8.23 17.17
C ALA A 131 0.18 -9.28 16.08
N CYS A 132 -0.70 -10.29 16.06
CA CYS A 132 -0.72 -11.35 15.06
C CYS A 132 -2.16 -11.54 14.55
N LEU A 133 -2.49 -10.85 13.46
CA LEU A 133 -3.85 -10.71 12.95
C LEU A 133 -3.94 -11.11 11.49
N LYS A 134 -5.09 -11.66 11.09
CA LYS A 134 -5.45 -11.81 9.68
C LYS A 134 -6.57 -10.81 9.35
N ILE A 135 -6.30 -9.91 8.42
CA ILE A 135 -7.27 -8.94 7.91
C ILE A 135 -7.93 -9.53 6.67
N ARG A 136 -9.25 -9.77 6.72
CA ARG A 136 -9.99 -10.30 5.56
C ARG A 136 -10.23 -9.24 4.48
N GLY A 137 -10.45 -7.98 4.87
CA GLY A 137 -10.75 -6.88 3.94
C GLY A 137 -12.18 -6.94 3.38
N PRO A 138 -12.54 -6.01 2.48
CA PRO A 138 -11.67 -5.02 1.83
C PRO A 138 -11.16 -3.91 2.74
N LEU A 139 -9.92 -3.47 2.54
CA LEU A 139 -9.36 -2.31 3.24
C LEU A 139 -8.64 -1.38 2.25
N TRP A 140 -9.03 -0.12 2.22
CA TRP A 140 -8.34 0.91 1.46
C TRP A 140 -7.19 1.48 2.26
N MET A 141 -6.01 1.48 1.64
CA MET A 141 -4.79 2.02 2.19
C MET A 141 -4.19 3.02 1.21
N GLU A 142 -3.48 4.00 1.73
CA GLU A 142 -2.75 5.01 0.98
C GLU A 142 -1.24 4.83 1.19
N VAL A 143 -0.49 4.89 0.10
CA VAL A 143 0.96 4.76 0.12
C VAL A 143 1.58 6.05 0.62
N VAL A 144 2.19 6.00 1.79
CA VAL A 144 2.92 7.13 2.41
C VAL A 144 4.37 7.16 1.91
N SER A 145 5.01 6.00 1.81
CA SER A 145 6.35 5.86 1.24
C SER A 145 6.57 4.47 0.65
N ILE A 146 7.54 4.38 -0.26
CA ILE A 146 7.98 3.13 -0.90
C ILE A 146 9.50 3.10 -0.86
N ASP A 147 10.05 1.93 -0.55
CA ASP A 147 11.47 1.63 -0.62
C ASP A 147 11.67 0.19 -1.12
N ASP A 148 12.89 -0.18 -1.53
CA ASP A 148 13.24 -1.56 -1.89
C ASP A 148 14.33 -2.12 -0.99
N LEU A 149 13.97 -3.03 -0.10
CA LEU A 149 14.86 -3.61 0.90
C LEU A 149 15.88 -4.58 0.31
N GLY A 150 15.59 -5.18 -0.84
CA GLY A 150 16.52 -6.12 -1.48
C GLY A 150 17.60 -5.42 -2.31
N VAL A 151 17.50 -4.11 -2.50
CA VAL A 151 18.48 -3.30 -3.22
C VAL A 151 19.19 -2.34 -2.26
N SER A 152 20.49 -2.15 -2.49
CA SER A 152 21.29 -1.11 -1.84
C SER A 152 20.69 0.29 -2.04
N ALA A 153 20.60 1.08 -0.96
CA ALA A 153 20.16 2.47 -1.06
C ALA A 153 21.08 3.30 -1.97
N PHE A 154 22.37 2.98 -2.04
CA PHE A 154 23.31 3.63 -2.96
C PHE A 154 23.03 3.31 -4.43
N GLN A 155 22.65 2.06 -4.74
CA GLN A 155 22.27 1.69 -6.09
C GLN A 155 20.98 2.43 -6.51
N LEU A 156 19.99 2.49 -5.61
CA LEU A 156 18.77 3.26 -5.83
C LEU A 156 19.07 4.76 -6.01
N GLU A 157 19.93 5.33 -5.17
CA GLU A 157 20.34 6.74 -5.24
C GLU A 157 21.10 7.05 -6.53
N ARG A 158 21.99 6.16 -6.97
CA ARG A 158 22.69 6.28 -8.25
C ARG A 158 21.71 6.36 -9.42
N VAL A 159 20.72 5.46 -9.46
CA VAL A 159 19.67 5.50 -10.50
C VAL A 159 18.84 6.77 -10.38
N ARG A 160 18.50 7.22 -9.17
CA ARG A 160 17.77 8.48 -8.95
C ARG A 160 18.53 9.69 -9.50
N LEU A 161 19.84 9.79 -9.23
CA LEU A 161 20.70 10.86 -9.74
C LEU A 161 20.81 10.81 -11.26
N GLU A 162 20.92 9.62 -11.84
CA GLU A 162 20.96 9.43 -13.30
C GLU A 162 19.64 9.87 -13.95
N ARG A 163 18.49 9.49 -13.39
CA ARG A 163 17.16 9.96 -13.83
C ARG A 163 17.05 11.48 -13.75
N ARG A 164 17.43 12.07 -12.62
CA ARG A 164 17.40 13.53 -12.41
C ARG A 164 18.24 14.26 -13.44
N ARG A 165 19.46 13.77 -13.71
CA ARG A 165 20.35 14.35 -14.72
C ARG A 165 19.72 14.29 -16.10
N TYR A 166 19.18 13.13 -16.49
CA TYR A 166 18.52 12.97 -17.78
C TYR A 166 17.33 13.91 -17.98
N ILE A 167 16.45 14.04 -16.96
CA ILE A 167 15.32 14.97 -16.99
C ILE A 167 15.81 16.41 -17.14
N LEU A 168 16.81 16.80 -16.34
CA LEU A 168 17.37 18.16 -16.40
C LEU A 168 17.97 18.48 -17.77
N ASP A 169 18.68 17.54 -18.39
CA ASP A 169 19.25 17.70 -19.72
C ASP A 169 18.15 17.89 -20.77
N ARG A 170 17.06 17.11 -20.71
CA ARG A 170 15.90 17.24 -21.60
C ARG A 170 15.17 18.56 -21.43
N VAL A 171 14.89 18.97 -20.19
CA VAL A 171 14.24 20.25 -19.89
C VAL A 171 15.12 21.42 -20.32
N SER A 172 16.44 21.35 -20.09
CA SER A 172 17.39 22.37 -20.52
C SER A 172 17.46 22.51 -22.04
N GLN A 173 17.42 21.39 -22.77
CA GLN A 173 17.36 21.40 -24.23
C GLN A 173 16.06 22.05 -24.72
N ALA A 174 14.91 21.62 -24.21
CA ALA A 174 13.62 22.18 -24.59
C ALA A 174 13.52 23.69 -24.29
N ALA A 175 14.07 24.14 -23.16
CA ALA A 175 14.15 25.56 -22.82
C ALA A 175 14.98 26.37 -23.84
N ARG A 176 16.13 25.84 -24.30
CA ARG A 176 16.95 26.48 -25.35
C ARG A 176 16.22 26.54 -26.69
N GLU A 177 15.44 25.51 -27.00
CA GLU A 177 14.63 25.40 -28.21
C GLU A 177 13.27 26.11 -28.10
N ARG A 178 12.94 26.68 -26.92
CA ARG A 178 11.62 27.26 -26.59
C ARG A 178 10.46 26.31 -26.89
N LYS A 179 10.68 25.02 -26.65
CA LYS A 179 9.70 23.96 -26.85
C LYS A 179 9.01 23.63 -25.52
N VAL A 180 7.70 23.42 -25.58
CA VAL A 180 6.92 22.82 -24.48
C VAL A 180 6.66 21.38 -24.84
N PHE A 181 6.93 20.45 -23.93
CA PHE A 181 6.66 19.04 -24.17
C PHE A 181 5.16 18.78 -24.18
N SER A 182 4.69 18.05 -25.19
CA SER A 182 3.35 17.47 -25.16
C SER A 182 3.26 16.33 -24.13
N ARG A 183 2.04 15.90 -23.80
CA ARG A 183 1.79 14.75 -22.91
C ARG A 183 2.50 13.48 -23.39
N ASP A 184 2.41 13.21 -24.70
CA ASP A 184 2.98 12.00 -25.31
C ASP A 184 4.52 12.04 -25.30
N GLU A 185 5.11 13.21 -25.57
CA GLU A 185 6.56 13.39 -25.47
C GLU A 185 7.05 13.23 -24.02
N SER A 186 6.31 13.74 -23.04
CA SER A 186 6.65 13.59 -21.62
C SER A 186 6.59 12.12 -21.19
N ALA A 187 5.56 11.39 -21.64
CA ALA A 187 5.45 9.95 -21.42
C ALA A 187 6.60 9.17 -22.09
N ALA A 188 6.95 9.53 -23.33
CA ALA A 188 8.08 8.93 -24.04
C ALA A 188 9.42 9.17 -23.33
N ILE A 189 9.66 10.39 -22.82
CA ILE A 189 10.84 10.71 -22.01
C ILE A 189 10.88 9.83 -20.77
N ARG A 190 9.77 9.71 -20.03
CA ARG A 190 9.68 8.84 -18.84
C ARG A 190 9.98 7.38 -19.15
N ALA A 191 9.50 6.87 -20.29
CA ALA A 191 9.77 5.51 -20.74
C ALA A 191 11.26 5.24 -21.06
N THR A 192 12.03 6.28 -21.37
CA THR A 192 13.49 6.16 -21.61
C THR A 192 14.34 6.28 -20.34
N LEU A 193 13.74 6.61 -19.19
CA LEU A 193 14.49 6.73 -17.94
C LEU A 193 14.99 5.35 -17.47
N PRO A 194 16.20 5.27 -16.89
CA PRO A 194 16.68 4.04 -16.29
C PRO A 194 15.71 3.61 -15.18
N LYS A 195 15.32 2.33 -15.21
CA LYS A 195 14.40 1.74 -14.22
C LYS A 195 15.12 1.53 -12.90
N TYR A 196 14.41 1.72 -11.79
CA TYR A 196 14.94 1.31 -10.50
C TYR A 196 15.11 -0.21 -10.47
N PRO A 197 16.24 -0.74 -9.99
CA PRO A 197 16.34 -2.16 -9.67
C PRO A 197 15.26 -2.51 -8.63
N ARG A 198 14.69 -3.71 -8.75
CA ARG A 198 13.62 -4.18 -7.86
C ARG A 198 13.92 -5.57 -7.33
N LYS A 199 13.69 -5.78 -6.04
CA LYS A 199 13.71 -7.09 -5.38
C LYS A 199 12.56 -7.25 -4.39
N THR A 200 12.47 -6.41 -3.37
CA THR A 200 11.47 -6.56 -2.31
C THR A 200 11.06 -5.21 -1.78
N LEU A 201 9.83 -4.81 -2.07
CA LEU A 201 9.29 -3.53 -1.67
C LEU A 201 8.93 -3.52 -0.18
N GLN A 202 9.36 -2.46 0.50
CA GLN A 202 8.79 -2.01 1.76
C GLN A 202 7.91 -0.80 1.47
N LEU A 203 6.66 -0.88 1.90
CA LEU A 203 5.69 0.18 1.80
C LEU A 203 5.42 0.71 3.21
N ARG A 204 5.24 2.02 3.36
CA ARG A 204 4.51 2.56 4.49
C ARG A 204 3.11 2.91 4.02
N LEU A 205 2.11 2.32 4.67
CA LEU A 205 0.72 2.45 4.29
C LEU A 205 -0.05 3.15 5.39
N THR A 206 -1.04 3.95 5.05
CA THR A 206 -1.98 4.55 6.01
C THR A 206 -3.42 4.27 5.64
N ASP A 207 -4.29 4.11 6.63
CA ASP A 207 -5.74 4.14 6.44
C ASP A 207 -6.33 5.57 6.59
N GLY A 208 -5.47 6.58 6.73
CA GLY A 208 -5.84 7.97 7.04
C GLY A 208 -5.74 8.34 8.53
N SER A 209 -5.67 7.36 9.43
CA SER A 209 -5.57 7.56 10.88
C SER A 209 -4.31 6.95 11.49
N GLN A 210 -3.98 5.73 11.05
CA GLN A 210 -2.87 4.92 11.49
C GLN A 210 -1.96 4.62 10.30
N GLU A 211 -0.67 4.45 10.59
CA GLU A 211 0.32 4.01 9.61
C GLU A 211 0.83 2.62 9.99
N ILE A 212 1.14 1.81 8.98
CA ILE A 212 1.72 0.47 9.14
C ILE A 212 2.83 0.26 8.11
N ASP A 213 3.94 -0.33 8.55
CA ASP A 213 4.96 -0.82 7.64
C ASP A 213 4.49 -2.13 7.01
N ALA A 214 4.58 -2.23 5.70
CA ALA A 214 4.16 -3.37 4.92
C ALA A 214 5.29 -3.92 4.04
N PHE A 215 5.38 -5.23 3.94
CA PHE A 215 6.44 -5.93 3.23
C PHE A 215 5.84 -6.78 2.12
N GLU A 216 6.39 -6.63 0.92
CA GLU A 216 6.13 -7.50 -0.20
C GLU A 216 6.68 -8.91 0.08
N ILE A 217 5.84 -9.93 -0.08
CA ILE A 217 6.23 -11.34 0.04
C ILE A 217 5.64 -12.18 -1.10
N ASN A 218 6.29 -13.31 -1.39
CA ASN A 218 5.87 -14.27 -2.42
C ASN A 218 5.76 -13.68 -3.84
N GLY A 219 6.64 -12.73 -4.16
CA GLY A 219 6.82 -12.19 -5.51
C GLY A 219 6.38 -10.74 -5.67
N PRO A 220 6.55 -10.19 -6.88
CA PRO A 220 6.32 -8.78 -7.15
C PRO A 220 4.83 -8.41 -7.08
N LEU A 221 4.47 -7.44 -6.26
CA LEU A 221 3.19 -6.75 -6.26
C LEU A 221 2.90 -6.16 -7.66
N PRO A 222 1.71 -6.42 -8.23
CA PRO A 222 1.31 -5.89 -9.52
C PRO A 222 1.07 -4.38 -9.42
N HIS A 223 1.46 -3.63 -10.47
CA HIS A 223 1.23 -2.18 -10.59
C HIS A 223 1.85 -1.31 -9.48
N ILE A 224 2.67 -1.89 -8.60
CA ILE A 224 3.42 -1.17 -7.57
C ILE A 224 4.90 -1.24 -7.89
N SER A 225 5.52 -0.08 -8.08
CA SER A 225 6.95 0.06 -8.37
C SER A 225 7.48 1.43 -7.94
N LEU A 226 8.80 1.51 -7.73
CA LEU A 226 9.46 2.75 -7.34
C LEU A 226 9.44 3.84 -8.42
N ASP A 227 9.29 3.45 -9.69
CA ASP A 227 9.31 4.34 -10.85
C ASP A 227 7.93 4.84 -11.27
N GLU A 228 6.86 4.11 -10.98
CA GLU A 228 5.50 4.43 -11.44
C GLU A 228 4.57 4.82 -10.28
N THR A 229 4.72 4.20 -9.11
CA THR A 229 3.85 4.46 -7.97
C THR A 229 4.27 5.75 -7.27
N PHE A 230 3.28 6.58 -6.97
CA PHE A 230 3.44 7.86 -6.29
C PHE A 230 3.00 7.79 -4.83
N ILE A 231 3.41 8.77 -4.04
CA ILE A 231 2.92 8.93 -2.66
C ILE A 231 1.50 9.49 -2.71
N GLY A 232 0.61 8.96 -1.89
CA GLY A 232 -0.82 9.23 -1.95
C GLY A 232 -1.59 8.21 -2.81
N HIS A 233 -0.88 7.28 -3.45
CA HIS A 233 -1.49 6.24 -4.27
C HIS A 233 -2.35 5.31 -3.41
N LYS A 234 -3.57 5.00 -3.86
CA LYS A 234 -4.51 4.18 -3.08
C LYS A 234 -4.50 2.74 -3.55
N ILE A 235 -4.50 1.82 -2.60
CA ILE A 235 -4.52 0.39 -2.84
C ILE A 235 -5.62 -0.26 -2.01
N ARG A 236 -6.39 -1.15 -2.63
CA ARG A 236 -7.38 -1.97 -1.92
C ARG A 236 -6.78 -3.33 -1.61
N LEU A 237 -6.65 -3.62 -0.33
CA LEU A 237 -6.06 -4.86 0.19
C LEU A 237 -7.12 -5.79 0.76
N GLU A 238 -6.94 -7.09 0.51
CA GLU A 238 -7.80 -8.17 0.98
C GLU A 238 -6.95 -9.36 1.43
N ASN A 239 -7.40 -10.04 2.48
CA ASN A 239 -6.84 -11.32 2.96
C ASN A 239 -5.33 -11.32 3.30
N PHE A 240 -4.81 -10.25 3.92
CA PHE A 240 -3.39 -10.14 4.30
C PHE A 240 -3.17 -10.36 5.80
N HIS A 241 -1.91 -10.61 6.18
CA HIS A 241 -1.53 -10.86 7.58
C HIS A 241 -0.76 -9.67 8.14
N ILE A 242 -0.97 -9.42 9.44
CA ILE A 242 -0.17 -8.51 10.25
C ILE A 242 0.53 -9.34 11.31
N ILE A 243 1.86 -9.34 11.31
CA ILE A 243 2.67 -10.11 12.26
C ILE A 243 3.69 -9.16 12.86
N SER A 244 3.69 -9.04 14.18
CA SER A 244 4.49 -8.08 14.93
C SER A 244 4.33 -6.65 14.41
N GLY A 245 3.08 -6.28 14.10
CA GLY A 245 2.72 -4.91 13.72
C GLY A 245 3.16 -4.53 12.32
N LYS A 246 3.58 -5.50 11.52
CA LYS A 246 3.98 -5.33 10.13
C LYS A 246 3.03 -6.10 9.22
N ALA A 247 2.56 -5.47 8.16
CA ALA A 247 1.74 -6.13 7.17
C ALA A 247 2.61 -6.92 6.18
N TYR A 248 2.14 -8.11 5.80
CA TYR A 248 2.79 -8.94 4.79
C TYR A 248 1.83 -9.10 3.62
N ILE A 249 2.19 -8.52 2.48
CA ILE A 249 1.33 -8.36 1.31
C ILE A 249 1.87 -9.22 0.18
N MET A 250 1.00 -10.08 -0.35
CA MET A 250 1.24 -10.87 -1.55
C MET A 250 0.55 -10.26 -2.76
N PRO A 251 0.95 -10.62 -3.99
CA PRO A 251 0.26 -10.17 -5.21
C PRO A 251 -1.25 -10.44 -5.20
N CYS A 252 -1.68 -11.57 -4.65
CA CYS A 252 -3.09 -11.94 -4.55
C CYS A 252 -3.88 -11.13 -3.51
N ASN A 253 -3.21 -10.34 -2.66
CA ASN A 253 -3.87 -9.48 -1.69
C ASN A 253 -4.29 -8.13 -2.26
N ILE A 254 -3.79 -7.76 -3.45
CA ILE A 254 -4.13 -6.49 -4.09
C ILE A 254 -5.35 -6.72 -4.98
N ALA A 255 -6.49 -6.20 -4.54
CA ALA A 255 -7.76 -6.32 -5.27
C ALA A 255 -7.96 -5.19 -6.27
N GLU A 256 -7.51 -3.98 -5.93
CA GLU A 256 -7.63 -2.81 -6.78
C GLU A 256 -6.49 -1.84 -6.50
N VAL A 257 -6.09 -1.12 -7.55
CA VAL A 257 -5.07 -0.09 -7.51
C VAL A 257 -5.70 1.16 -8.09
N GLY A 258 -5.80 2.20 -7.27
CA GLY A 258 -6.60 3.39 -7.54
C GLY A 258 -5.77 4.67 -7.40
N GLY A 259 -5.80 5.51 -8.44
CA GLY A 259 -4.92 6.67 -8.53
C GLY A 259 -4.82 7.18 -9.95
N PRO A 260 -5.20 8.45 -10.28
CA PRO A 260 -4.96 8.95 -11.61
C PRO A 260 -3.45 8.96 -11.91
N PRO A 261 -3.03 8.63 -13.14
CA PRO A 261 -1.64 8.77 -13.54
C PRO A 261 -1.16 10.22 -13.35
N PRO A 262 0.13 10.43 -13.06
CA PRO A 262 0.66 11.70 -12.58
C PRO A 262 0.64 12.74 -13.70
N GLU A 263 -0.42 13.55 -13.75
CA GLU A 263 -0.46 14.73 -14.62
C GLU A 263 0.02 16.00 -13.92
N LEU A 264 0.33 15.94 -12.62
CA LEU A 264 0.71 17.15 -11.86
C LEU A 264 1.77 16.94 -10.76
N TRP A 265 2.34 15.75 -10.62
CA TRP A 265 3.20 15.42 -9.46
C TRP A 265 4.64 15.11 -9.89
N ASP A 266 5.27 16.00 -10.66
CA ASP A 266 6.69 15.94 -11.06
C ASP A 266 7.68 16.13 -9.87
N GLY A 267 7.22 16.00 -8.62
CA GLY A 267 8.02 16.33 -7.42
C GLY A 267 7.84 15.44 -6.19
N MET A 268 6.93 14.45 -6.19
CA MET A 268 6.62 13.64 -4.99
C MET A 268 6.96 12.16 -5.10
N HIS A 269 7.93 11.79 -5.94
CA HIS A 269 8.70 10.57 -5.69
C HIS A 269 9.69 10.82 -4.54
N THR A 270 9.21 11.12 -3.34
CA THR A 270 10.07 11.06 -2.14
C THR A 270 10.21 9.60 -1.75
N VAL A 271 10.94 8.85 -2.58
CA VAL A 271 11.62 7.66 -2.10
C VAL A 271 12.52 8.17 -0.97
N THR A 272 12.27 7.73 0.27
CA THR A 272 13.02 8.13 1.48
C THR A 272 14.44 7.54 1.49
N LEU A 273 15.13 7.55 0.34
CA LEU A 273 16.45 6.96 0.14
C LEU A 273 17.51 7.65 0.99
N HIS A 274 17.40 8.96 1.20
CA HIS A 274 18.41 9.73 1.92
C HIS A 274 18.57 9.23 3.36
N THR A 275 17.45 9.11 4.10
CA THR A 275 17.46 8.67 5.49
C THR A 275 17.93 7.22 5.64
N ARG A 276 17.63 6.36 4.66
CA ARG A 276 18.13 4.97 4.67
C ARG A 276 19.61 4.90 4.35
N MET A 277 20.08 5.64 3.35
CA MET A 277 21.49 5.70 2.98
C MET A 277 22.35 6.20 4.15
N GLU A 278 21.90 7.23 4.86
CA GLU A 278 22.57 7.72 6.08
C GLU A 278 22.68 6.64 7.16
N ARG A 279 21.60 5.87 7.39
CA ARG A 279 21.62 4.75 8.35
C ARG A 279 22.54 3.63 7.91
N GLU A 280 22.54 3.27 6.63
CA GLU A 280 23.42 2.22 6.09
C GLU A 280 24.90 2.62 6.20
N VAL A 281 25.23 3.89 5.92
CA VAL A 281 26.58 4.44 6.12
C VAL A 281 26.98 4.40 7.58
N GLN A 282 26.11 4.86 8.48
CA GLN A 282 26.38 4.84 9.91
C GLN A 282 26.61 3.41 10.41
N LEU A 283 25.79 2.45 9.98
CA LEU A 283 25.92 1.04 10.35
C LEU A 283 27.24 0.43 9.85
N CYS A 284 27.70 0.79 8.65
CA CYS A 284 29.02 0.37 8.16
C CYS A 284 30.16 0.97 8.98
N GLN A 285 30.05 2.23 9.40
CA GLN A 285 31.02 2.88 10.28
C GLN A 285 31.07 2.20 11.66
N GLU A 286 29.91 1.85 12.22
CA GLU A 286 29.80 1.17 13.51
C GLU A 286 30.37 -0.26 13.47
N LEU A 287 30.11 -0.99 12.39
CA LEU A 287 30.57 -2.36 12.22
C LEU A 287 32.00 -2.48 11.67
N GLY A 288 32.59 -1.37 11.21
CA GLY A 288 33.92 -1.37 10.59
C GLY A 288 34.00 -2.21 9.32
N VAL A 289 32.87 -2.41 8.64
CA VAL A 289 32.77 -3.17 7.39
C VAL A 289 32.65 -2.23 6.21
N ASP A 290 33.14 -2.65 5.04
CA ASP A 290 32.88 -1.90 3.83
C ASP A 290 31.39 -2.01 3.49
N LEU A 291 30.85 -0.95 2.89
CA LEU A 291 29.48 -0.88 2.45
C LEU A 291 29.16 -2.00 1.45
N GLN A 292 30.14 -2.38 0.63
CA GLN A 292 30.01 -3.50 -0.30
C GLN A 292 29.82 -4.84 0.43
N ASP A 293 30.53 -5.07 1.54
CA ASP A 293 30.45 -6.29 2.33
C ASP A 293 29.09 -6.42 3.04
N LEU A 294 28.49 -5.30 3.47
CA LEU A 294 27.16 -5.28 4.09
C LEU A 294 26.07 -5.81 3.12
N TYR A 295 26.19 -5.54 1.82
CA TYR A 295 25.21 -6.00 0.83
C TYR A 295 25.42 -7.42 0.35
N ASP A 296 26.67 -7.90 0.36
CA ASP A 296 26.94 -9.31 0.10
C ASP A 296 26.34 -10.18 1.23
N LEU A 297 26.30 -9.64 2.46
CA LEU A 297 25.60 -10.25 3.58
C LEU A 297 24.08 -10.21 3.44
N SER A 298 23.47 -9.12 2.97
CA SER A 298 22.00 -9.06 2.79
C SER A 298 21.51 -9.98 1.65
N GLY A 299 22.36 -10.26 0.66
CA GLY A 299 22.11 -11.27 -0.37
C GLY A 299 21.99 -12.71 0.15
N LEU A 300 22.51 -13.00 1.35
CA LEU A 300 22.37 -14.30 2.02
C LEU A 300 21.00 -14.51 2.71
N TRP A 301 20.22 -13.44 2.91
CA TRP A 301 18.90 -13.50 3.57
C TRP A 301 17.73 -13.59 2.58
N GLY A 302 18.00 -13.76 1.27
CA GLY A 302 16.96 -14.12 0.31
C GLY A 302 16.37 -15.51 0.63
N PRO A 303 15.08 -15.76 0.31
CA PRO A 303 14.43 -17.03 0.63
C PRO A 303 15.20 -18.18 -0.03
N ASN A 304 15.76 -19.06 0.80
CA ASN A 304 16.37 -20.36 0.50
C ASN A 304 16.82 -20.55 -0.96
N ARG A 305 18.10 -20.31 -1.23
CA ARG A 305 18.78 -21.10 -2.27
C ARG A 305 18.82 -22.53 -1.76
N GLU A 306 17.87 -23.36 -2.18
CA GLU A 306 17.99 -24.81 -2.08
C GLU A 306 19.32 -25.20 -2.71
N THR A 307 20.24 -25.61 -1.86
CA THR A 307 21.52 -26.18 -2.23
C THR A 307 21.24 -27.52 -2.90
N THR A 308 21.05 -27.53 -4.21
CA THR A 308 21.15 -28.75 -5.02
C THR A 308 22.60 -29.23 -4.96
N ALA A 309 22.93 -29.93 -3.88
CA ALA A 309 24.11 -30.77 -3.83
C ALA A 309 23.80 -32.02 -4.66
N GLN A 310 24.40 -32.08 -5.85
CA GLN A 310 24.47 -33.30 -6.65
C GLN A 310 25.29 -34.33 -5.86
N TYR A 311 24.63 -35.40 -5.43
CA TYR A 311 25.23 -36.71 -5.16
C TYR A 311 24.67 -37.71 -6.18
#